data_AF-A0A3C0W4B1-F1
#
_entry.id   AF-A0A3C0W4B1-F1
#
_cell.length_a   1.000
_cell.length_b   1.000
_cell.length_c   1.000
_cell.angle_alpha   90.00
_cell.angle_beta   90.00
_cell.angle_gamma   90.00
#
_symmetry.space_group_name_H-M   'P 1'
#
loop_
_entity.id
_entity.type
_entity.pdbx_description
1 polymer ?
#
loop_
_entity_poly.entity_id
_entity_poly.type
_entity_poly.pdbx_seq_one_letter_code
_entity_poly.pdbx_strand_id
1 'polypeptide(L)' 'MTKPKREPRIVRLTEIERILTALAGRGVEPAAYDLLPGGIVRLHARSPVNSGVDAEAEEREWDAALGR' A
#
# COMPACT_ATOMS: atom_id res chain seq x y z
N MET A 1 18.03 -24.62 -10.49
CA MET A 1 16.94 -23.63 -10.74
C MET A 1 17.56 -22.25 -10.86
N THR A 2 17.84 -21.80 -12.09
CA THR A 2 18.37 -20.47 -12.37
C THR A 2 17.21 -19.46 -12.27
N LYS A 3 17.32 -18.47 -11.36
CA LYS A 3 16.30 -17.41 -11.25
C LYS A 3 16.23 -16.66 -12.59
N PRO A 4 15.03 -16.39 -13.13
CA PRO A 4 14.91 -15.61 -14.37
C PRO A 4 15.54 -14.23 -14.14
N LYS A 5 16.42 -13.83 -15.06
CA LYS A 5 17.08 -12.53 -15.06
C LYS A 5 15.99 -11.48 -15.30
N ARG A 6 15.54 -10.80 -14.25
CA ARG A 6 14.55 -9.72 -14.36
C ARG A 6 15.20 -8.58 -15.15
N GLU A 7 14.65 -8.29 -16.33
CA GLU A 7 15.08 -7.13 -17.10
C GLU A 7 14.83 -5.85 -16.29
N PRO A 8 15.74 -4.86 -16.36
CA PRO A 8 15.55 -3.59 -15.69
C PRO A 8 14.34 -2.88 -16.27
N ARG A 9 13.27 -2.75 -15.47
CA ARG A 9 12.09 -1.96 -15.83
C ARG A 9 12.31 -0.51 -15.44
N ILE A 10 12.13 0.39 -16.40
CA ILE A 10 12.15 1.84 -16.19
C ILE A 10 10.79 2.24 -15.61
N VAL A 11 10.79 2.86 -14.44
CA VAL A 11 9.61 3.49 -13.85
C VAL A 11 9.61 4.97 -14.23
N ARG A 12 8.52 5.46 -14.81
CA ARG A 12 8.40 6.88 -15.16
C ARG A 12 7.92 7.67 -13.95
N LEU A 13 8.43 8.89 -13.79
CA LEU A 13 8.01 9.79 -12.72
C LEU A 13 6.49 10.03 -12.73
N THR A 14 5.91 10.16 -13.92
CA THR A 14 4.47 10.37 -14.12
C THR A 14 3.60 9.20 -13.66
N GLU A 15 4.16 7.98 -13.59
CA GLU A 15 3.46 6.82 -13.02
C GLU A 15 3.43 6.90 -11.50
N ILE A 16 4.54 7.34 -10.89
CA ILE A 16 4.64 7.57 -9.44
C ILE A 16 3.66 8.67 -9.02
N GLU A 17 3.66 9.82 -9.71
CA GLU A 17 2.75 10.94 -9.42
C GLU A 17 1.28 10.52 -9.48
N ARG A 18 0.91 9.70 -10.48
CA ARG A 18 -0.45 9.18 -10.61
C ARG A 18 -0.85 8.31 -9.42
N ILE A 19 0.05 7.45 -8.95
CA ILE A 19 -0.18 6.60 -7.78
C ILE A 19 -0.32 7.47 -6.53
N LEU A 20 0.57 8.45 -6.33
CA LEU A 20 0.51 9.37 -5.20
C LEU A 20 -0.80 10.17 -5.18
N THR A 21 -1.27 10.63 -6.35
CA THR A 21 -2.56 11.32 -6.49
C THR A 21 -3.73 10.41 -6.10
N ALA A 22 -3.71 9.15 -6.56
CA ALA A 22 -4.74 8.17 -6.22
C ALA A 22 -4.76 7.82 -4.73
N LEU A 23 -3.60 7.80 -4.06
CA LEU A 23 -3.48 7.58 -2.62
C LEU A 23 -3.98 8.80 -1.82
N ALA A 24 -3.64 10.01 -2.25
CA ALA A 24 -4.12 11.25 -1.64
C ALA A 24 -5.66 11.32 -1.68
N GLY A 25 -6.28 10.93 -2.80
CA GLY A 25 -7.75 10.81 -2.91
C GLY A 25 -8.39 9.80 -1.94
N ARG A 26 -7.59 8.94 -1.31
CA ARG A 26 -8.00 7.98 -0.26
C ARG A 26 -7.58 8.41 1.14
N GLY A 27 -7.06 9.63 1.31
CA GLY A 27 -6.53 10.12 2.59
C GLY A 27 -5.22 9.45 3.02
N VAL A 28 -4.50 8.83 2.09
CA VAL A 28 -3.19 8.22 2.35
C VAL A 28 -2.11 9.09 1.75
N GLU A 29 -1.24 9.65 2.60
CA GLU A 29 -0.10 10.47 2.18
C GLU A 29 1.22 9.77 2.52
N PRO A 30 1.90 9.14 1.55
CA PRO A 30 3.22 8.59 1.77
C PRO A 30 4.24 9.68 2.10
N ALA A 31 5.00 9.52 3.17
CA ALA A 31 6.03 10.48 3.57
C ALA A 31 7.27 10.41 2.69
N ALA A 32 7.53 9.24 2.09
CA ALA A 32 8.68 8.98 1.24
C ALA A 32 8.40 7.81 0.28
N TYR A 33 9.25 7.67 -0.74
CA TYR A 33 9.29 6.48 -1.57
C TYR A 33 10.71 6.12 -1.99
N ASP A 34 10.99 4.82 -2.14
CA ASP A 34 12.27 4.29 -2.61
C ASP A 34 12.12 3.65 -3.99
N LEU A 35 13.13 3.85 -4.85
CA LEU A 35 13.28 3.13 -6.11
C LEU A 35 14.21 1.94 -5.91
N LEU A 36 13.66 0.73 -6.04
CA LEU A 36 14.37 -0.52 -5.82
C LEU A 36 14.72 -1.21 -7.15
N PRO A 37 15.76 -2.07 -7.16
CA PRO A 37 16.14 -2.82 -8.35
C PRO A 37 14.98 -3.62 -8.96
N GLY A 38 14.96 -3.70 -10.29
CA GLY A 38 13.91 -4.41 -11.03
C GLY A 38 12.62 -3.60 -11.25
N GLY A 39 12.67 -2.29 -11.02
CA GLY A 39 11.53 -1.39 -11.25
C GLY A 39 10.47 -1.47 -10.17
N ILE A 40 10.87 -1.75 -8.93
CA ILE A 40 9.97 -1.78 -7.77
C ILE A 40 9.98 -0.40 -7.11
N VAL A 41 8.80 0.14 -6.84
CA VAL A 41 8.64 1.36 -6.04
C VAL A 41 8.09 0.97 -4.67
N ARG A 42 8.79 1.36 -3.60
CA ARG A 42 8.32 1.18 -2.22
C ARG A 42 7.78 2.51 -1.71
N LEU A 43 6.52 2.53 -1.28
CA LEU A 43 5.88 3.72 -0.71
C LEU A 43 5.82 3.59 0.82
N HIS A 44 6.29 4.61 1.52
CA HIS A 44 6.26 4.68 2.99
C HIS A 44 5.03 5.46 3.44
N ALA A 45 3.90 4.77 3.51
CA ALA A 45 2.65 5.32 3.98
C ALA A 45 2.38 4.96 5.44
N ARG A 46 1.80 5.89 6.19
CA ARG A 46 1.16 5.58 7.48
C ARG A 46 -0.29 5.22 7.20
N SER A 47 -0.78 4.20 7.88
CA SER A 47 -2.20 3.84 7.78
C SER A 47 -3.04 4.99 8.34
N PRO A 48 -4.10 5.43 7.63
CA PRO A 48 -5.07 6.37 8.19
C PRO A 48 -5.98 5.70 9.23
N VAL A 49 -5.93 4.36 9.36
CA VAL A 49 -6.67 3.65 10.40
C VAL A 49 -6.06 4.04 11.73
N ASN A 50 -6.77 4.94 12.43
CA ASN A 50 -6.57 5.26 13.82
C ASN A 50 -6.38 3.93 14.57
N SER A 51 -5.20 3.72 15.16
CA SER A 51 -4.83 2.52 15.92
C SER A 51 -5.57 2.45 17.27
N GLY A 52 -6.81 2.95 17.29
CA GLY A 52 -7.74 3.01 18.42
C GLY A 52 -9.14 2.58 18.01
N VAL A 53 -9.32 1.90 16.87
CA VAL A 53 -10.47 1.03 16.68
C VAL A 53 -10.09 -0.28 17.38
N ASP A 54 -10.76 -0.53 18.50
CA ASP A 54 -10.65 -1.76 19.27
C ASP A 54 -10.86 -2.95 18.32
N ALA A 55 -9.80 -3.68 18.01
CA ALA A 55 -9.84 -4.78 17.05
C ALA A 55 -10.88 -5.84 17.45
N GLU A 56 -11.17 -5.95 18.75
CA GLU A 56 -12.22 -6.84 19.28
C GLU A 56 -13.64 -6.34 18.95
N ALA A 57 -13.83 -5.03 18.77
CA ALA A 57 -15.12 -4.47 18.37
C ALA A 57 -15.38 -4.70 16.88
N GLU A 58 -14.35 -4.57 16.04
CA GLU A 58 -14.43 -4.86 14.62
C GLU A 58 -14.68 -6.37 14.38
N GLU A 59 -13.97 -7.25 15.09
CA GLU A 59 -14.17 -8.71 15.02
C GLU A 59 -15.60 -9.13 15.39
N ARG A 60 -16.17 -8.56 16.46
CA ARG A 60 -17.58 -8.81 16.87
C ARG A 60 -18.59 -8.39 15.80
N GLU A 61 -18.32 -7.30 15.08
CA GLU A 61 -19.21 -6.81 14.03
C GLU A 61 -19.17 -7.72 12.80
N TRP A 62 -17.99 -8.25 12.46
CA TRP A 62 -17.81 -9.24 11.41
C TRP A 62 -18.45 -10.59 11.75
N ASP A 63 -18.29 -11.08 12.98
CA ASP A 63 -18.90 -12.33 13.44
C ASP A 63 -20.44 -12.24 13.43
N ALA A 64 -21.00 -11.13 13.90
CA ALA A 64 -22.44 -10.88 13.85
C ALA A 64 -22.97 -10.82 12.41
N ALA A 65 -22.22 -10.22 11.48
CA ALA A 65 -22.60 -10.14 10.06
C ALA A 65 -22.52 -11.50 9.34
N LEU A 66 -21.63 -12.39 9.79
CA LEU A 66 -21.47 -13.75 9.27
C LEU A 66 -22.35 -14.79 10.00
N GLY A 67 -23.10 -14.37 11.03
CA GLY A 67 -24.00 -15.21 11.80
C GLY A 67 -23.29 -16.23 12.69
N ARG A 68 -22.10 -15.88 13.21
CA ARG A 68 -21.36 -16.67 14.19
C ARG A 68 -21.50 -16.09 15.60
#